data_AF-A0A0S4TZJ1-F1
#
_entry.id   AF-A0A0S4TZJ1-F1
#
_cell.length_a   1.000
_cell.length_b   1.000
_cell.length_c   1.000
_cell.angle_alpha   90.00
_cell.angle_beta   90.00
_cell.angle_gamma   90.00
#
_symmetry.space_group_name_H-M   'P 1'
#
loop_
_entity.id
_entity.type
_entity.pdbx_description
1 polymer ?
#
loop_
_entity_poly.entity_id
_entity_poly.type
_entity_poly.pdbx_seq_one_letter_code
_entity_poly.pdbx_strand_id
1 'polypeptide(L)'
;MAELAKIAVENNLSAAARLVEVVAGRGEKSYTITIGTTFAKDKEVAPHLELALATIFGLAPSQLNMEVVVVSQAEVDMHAGVYERMLAEKLHIVPPIQ
;
A
#
# COMPACT_ATOMS: atom_id res chain seq x y z
N MET A 1 -0.11 12.58 4.22
CA MET A 1 -0.83 11.58 3.41
C MET A 1 -0.48 10.17 3.84
N ALA A 2 0.80 9.76 3.75
CA ALA A 2 1.25 8.41 4.12
C ALA A 2 0.79 7.96 5.51
N GLU A 3 0.88 8.80 6.54
CA GLU A 3 0.45 8.43 7.90
C GLU A 3 -1.05 8.11 8.00
N LEU A 4 -1.89 8.94 7.37
CA LEU A 4 -3.33 8.72 7.39
C LEU A 4 -3.73 7.52 6.51
N ALA A 5 -3.04 7.31 5.38
CA ALA A 5 -3.21 6.11 4.56
C ALA A 5 -2.83 4.84 5.33
N LYS A 6 -1.75 4.88 6.11
CA LYS A 6 -1.33 3.77 6.98
C LYS A 6 -2.41 3.44 8.02
N ILE A 7 -2.89 4.45 8.76
CA ILE A 7 -3.97 4.26 9.74
C ILE A 7 -5.22 3.68 9.07
N ALA A 8 -5.59 4.20 7.89
CA ALA A 8 -6.74 3.73 7.14
C ALA A 8 -6.60 2.25 6.75
N VAL A 9 -5.42 1.83 6.27
CA VAL A 9 -5.13 0.44 5.93
C VAL A 9 -5.17 -0.45 7.18
N GLU A 10 -4.50 -0.06 8.26
CA GLU A 10 -4.41 -0.87 9.49
C GLU A 10 -5.76 -1.06 10.19
N ASN A 11 -6.71 -0.14 10.01
CA ASN A 11 -8.02 -0.19 10.67
C ASN A 11 -9.16 -0.72 9.78
N ASN A 12 -9.00 -0.71 8.45
CA ASN A 12 -10.10 -1.06 7.54
C ASN A 12 -9.81 -2.26 6.63
N LEU A 13 -8.56 -2.74 6.57
CA LEU A 13 -8.19 -3.96 5.85
C LEU A 13 -7.79 -5.08 6.83
N SER A 14 -7.51 -6.27 6.31
CA SER A 14 -7.07 -7.40 7.12
C SER A 14 -5.78 -7.10 7.90
N ALA A 15 -5.55 -7.81 9.00
CA ALA A 15 -4.31 -7.67 9.79
C ALA A 15 -3.03 -8.00 9.00
N ALA A 16 -3.17 -8.67 7.85
CA ALA A 16 -2.08 -8.98 6.94
C ALA A 16 -1.82 -7.88 5.90
N ALA A 17 -2.66 -6.85 5.82
CA ALA A 17 -2.49 -5.73 4.92
C ALA A 17 -1.45 -4.73 5.48
N ARG A 18 -0.51 -4.32 4.62
CA ARG A 18 0.50 -3.30 4.92
C ARG A 18 0.58 -2.27 3.82
N LEU A 19 0.72 -1.00 4.22
CA LEU A 19 1.07 0.08 3.32
C LEU A 19 2.50 -0.16 2.81
N VAL A 20 2.64 -0.28 1.49
CA VAL A 20 3.93 -0.53 0.83
C VAL A 20 4.59 0.79 0.44
N GLU A 21 3.87 1.63 -0.31
CA GLU A 21 4.37 2.92 -0.75
C GLU A 21 3.23 3.89 -1.03
N VAL A 22 3.57 5.18 -1.01
CA VAL A 22 2.72 6.25 -1.53
C VAL A 22 3.53 7.04 -2.52
N VAL A 23 3.15 6.95 -3.80
CA VAL A 23 3.84 7.62 -4.90
C VAL A 23 3.01 8.82 -5.33
N ALA A 24 3.63 9.99 -5.41
CA ALA A 24 3.03 11.16 -6.04
C ALA A 24 3.31 11.11 -7.55
N GLY A 25 2.26 11.20 -8.37
CA GLY A 25 2.36 11.28 -9.82
C GLY A 25 3.07 12.55 -10.28
N ARG A 26 3.71 12.48 -11.45
CA ARG A 26 4.29 13.67 -12.11
C ARG A 26 3.18 14.45 -12.83
N GLY A 27 2.55 15.41 -12.16
CA GLY A 27 1.51 16.25 -12.77
C GLY A 27 0.44 16.74 -11.78
N GLU A 28 -0.82 16.84 -12.25
CA GLU A 28 -2.00 17.07 -11.40
C GLU A 28 -1.92 16.17 -10.18
N LYS A 29 -2.16 16.74 -8.98
CA LYS A 29 -1.96 16.15 -7.63
C LYS A 29 -2.55 14.74 -7.49
N SER A 30 -1.90 13.76 -8.09
CA SER A 30 -2.32 12.37 -8.21
C SER A 30 -1.43 11.53 -7.32
N TYR A 31 -2.03 10.56 -6.64
CA TYR A 31 -1.34 9.72 -5.70
C TYR A 31 -1.70 8.26 -5.94
N THR A 32 -0.71 7.40 -5.90
CA THR A 32 -0.87 5.96 -5.95
C THR A 32 -0.45 5.40 -4.61
N ILE A 33 -1.36 4.67 -3.96
CA ILE A 33 -1.13 3.99 -2.69
C ILE A 33 -1.05 2.50 -2.99
N THR A 34 0.09 1.89 -2.76
CA THR A 34 0.27 0.45 -2.94
C THR A 34 0.12 -0.27 -1.60
N ILE A 35 -0.66 -1.34 -1.57
CA ILE A 35 -0.91 -2.17 -0.39
C ILE A 35 -0.53 -3.60 -0.72
N GLY A 36 0.31 -4.18 0.14
CA GLY A 36 0.57 -5.62 0.13
C GLY A 36 -0.34 -6.32 1.14
N THR A 37 -1.01 -7.39 0.73
CA THR A 37 -1.84 -8.21 1.64
C THR A 37 -1.74 -9.68 1.27
N THR A 38 -1.94 -10.58 2.22
CA THR A 38 -2.14 -12.02 1.92
C THR A 38 -3.61 -12.39 1.79
N PHE A 39 -4.52 -11.45 2.02
CA PHE A 39 -5.96 -11.69 2.03
C PHE A 39 -6.65 -11.07 0.82
N ALA A 40 -7.09 -11.92 -0.10
CA ALA A 40 -7.66 -11.46 -1.37
C ALA A 40 -8.92 -10.59 -1.24
N LYS A 41 -9.70 -10.75 -0.16
CA LYS A 41 -10.92 -9.94 0.05
C LYS A 41 -10.64 -8.47 0.35
N ASP A 42 -9.42 -8.11 0.73
CA ASP A 42 -9.04 -6.70 0.91
C ASP A 42 -9.18 -5.91 -0.41
N LYS A 43 -9.11 -6.58 -1.56
CA LYS A 43 -9.39 -5.98 -2.88
C LYS A 43 -10.82 -5.47 -3.03
N GLU A 44 -11.78 -6.08 -2.35
CA GLU A 44 -13.19 -5.67 -2.42
C GLU A 44 -13.42 -4.39 -1.61
N VAL A 45 -12.67 -4.20 -0.53
CA VAL A 45 -12.79 -3.05 0.39
C VAL A 45 -11.97 -1.85 -0.09
N ALA A 46 -10.84 -2.09 -0.75
CA ALA A 46 -9.92 -1.04 -1.17
C ALA A 46 -10.54 0.10 -2.01
N PRO A 47 -11.47 -0.13 -2.97
CA PRO A 47 -12.13 0.96 -3.70
C PRO A 47 -12.95 1.89 -2.80
N HIS A 48 -13.55 1.35 -1.73
CA HIS A 48 -14.27 2.17 -0.75
C HIS A 48 -13.31 3.02 0.08
N LEU A 49 -12.16 2.45 0.45
CA LEU A 49 -11.11 3.14 1.18
C LEU A 49 -10.46 4.24 0.33
N GLU A 50 -10.31 3.99 -0.97
CA GLU A 50 -9.80 4.96 -1.96
C GLU A 50 -10.70 6.17 -2.03
N LEU A 51 -12.00 5.98 -2.21
CA LEU A 51 -12.95 7.09 -2.27
C LEU A 51 -12.97 7.90 -0.95
N ALA A 52 -12.93 7.21 0.19
CA ALA A 52 -12.89 7.85 1.50
C ALA A 52 -11.62 8.69 1.69
N LEU A 53 -10.46 8.14 1.34
CA LEU A 53 -9.17 8.84 1.42
C LEU A 53 -9.12 10.02 0.45
N ALA A 54 -9.60 9.87 -0.78
CA ALA A 54 -9.68 10.96 -1.76
C ALA A 54 -10.50 12.14 -1.18
N THR A 55 -11.65 11.82 -0.57
CA THR A 55 -12.50 12.82 0.08
C THR A 55 -11.78 13.52 1.24
N ILE A 56 -11.13 12.77 2.13
CA ILE A 56 -10.42 13.34 3.29
C ILE A 56 -9.25 14.23 2.86
N PHE A 57 -8.55 13.88 1.77
CA PHE A 57 -7.45 14.67 1.24
C PHE A 57 -7.88 15.82 0.32
N GLY A 58 -9.20 15.98 0.06
CA GLY A 58 -9.71 17.00 -0.85
C GLY A 58 -9.28 16.80 -2.30
N LEU A 59 -9.12 15.54 -2.71
CA LEU A 59 -8.73 15.13 -4.06
C LEU A 59 -9.95 14.69 -4.86
N ALA A 60 -9.91 14.85 -6.18
CA ALA A 60 -10.88 14.20 -7.05
C ALA A 60 -10.69 12.67 -6.98
N PRO A 61 -11.75 11.86 -7.16
CA PRO A 61 -11.60 10.40 -7.19
C PRO A 61 -10.59 9.91 -8.22
N SER A 62 -10.42 10.60 -9.34
CA SER A 62 -9.41 10.29 -10.36
C SER A 62 -7.97 10.59 -9.96
N GLN A 63 -7.76 11.27 -8.82
CA GLN A 63 -6.45 11.71 -8.32
C GLN A 63 -5.92 10.81 -7.21
N LEU A 64 -6.63 9.76 -6.81
CA LEU A 64 -6.14 8.78 -5.86
C LEU A 64 -6.42 7.38 -6.40
N ASN A 65 -5.37 6.57 -6.51
CA ASN A 65 -5.47 5.17 -6.92
C ASN A 65 -4.92 4.28 -5.81
N MET A 66 -5.64 3.24 -5.44
CA MET A 66 -5.22 2.23 -4.47
C MET A 66 -4.99 0.89 -5.16
N GLU A 67 -3.72 0.47 -5.21
CA GLU A 67 -3.34 -0.82 -5.78
C GLU A 67 -3.13 -1.85 -4.69
N VAL A 68 -3.97 -2.89 -4.68
CA VAL A 68 -3.84 -4.01 -3.74
C VAL A 68 -3.15 -5.18 -4.43
N VAL A 69 -1.93 -5.46 -3.98
CA VAL A 69 -1.13 -6.60 -4.39
C VAL A 69 -1.39 -7.74 -3.39
N VAL A 70 -2.03 -8.81 -3.88
CA VAL A 70 -2.25 -10.02 -3.09
C VAL A 70 -1.05 -10.92 -3.28
N VAL A 71 -0.35 -11.17 -2.18
CA VAL A 71 0.86 -12.00 -2.10
C VAL A 71 0.48 -13.30 -1.40
N SER A 72 1.03 -14.44 -1.81
CA SER A 72 0.76 -15.71 -1.15
C SER A 72 1.42 -15.78 0.23
N GLN A 73 0.81 -16.53 1.15
CA GLN A 73 1.40 -16.73 2.48
C GLN A 73 2.78 -17.40 2.41
N ALA A 74 3.04 -18.26 1.41
CA ALA A 74 4.35 -18.86 1.17
C ALA A 74 5.42 -17.82 0.77
N GLU A 75 5.05 -16.80 -0.01
CA GLU A 75 5.95 -15.69 -0.35
C GLU A 75 6.26 -14.80 0.86
N VAL A 76 5.34 -14.70 1.83
CA VAL A 76 5.58 -14.02 3.11
C VAL A 76 6.44 -14.86 4.05
N ASP A 77 6.13 -16.15 4.18
CA ASP A 77 6.81 -17.09 5.08
C ASP A 77 8.26 -17.37 4.66
N MET A 78 8.55 -17.39 3.35
CA MET A 78 9.92 -17.47 2.83
C MET A 78 10.77 -16.23 3.20
N HIS A 79 10.12 -15.14 3.62
CA HIS A 79 10.74 -13.84 3.82
C HIS A 79 10.37 -13.18 5.15
N ALA A 80 10.01 -13.95 6.18
CA ALA A 80 9.79 -13.43 7.54
C ALA A 80 11.11 -12.81 8.07
N GLY A 81 11.31 -11.52 7.78
CA GLY A 81 12.54 -10.73 8.01
C GLY A 81 13.20 -10.17 6.74
N VAL A 82 12.93 -10.75 5.58
CA VAL A 82 13.49 -10.36 4.28
C VAL A 82 12.52 -9.49 3.48
N TYR A 83 11.20 -9.59 3.69
CA TYR A 83 10.21 -8.82 2.90
C TYR A 83 10.29 -7.32 3.19
N GLU A 84 10.41 -6.95 4.47
CA GLU A 84 10.63 -5.55 4.88
C GLU A 84 11.93 -4.98 4.32
N ARG A 85 12.95 -5.83 4.17
CA ARG A 85 14.28 -5.45 3.67
C ARG A 85 14.35 -5.42 2.13
N MET A 86 13.72 -6.35 1.43
CA MET A 86 13.59 -6.37 -0.04
C MET A 86 12.67 -5.27 -0.54
N LEU A 87 11.62 -4.93 0.23
CA LEU A 87 10.80 -3.76 -0.07
C LEU A 87 11.62 -2.47 0.09
N ALA A 88 12.42 -2.36 1.16
CA ALA A 88 13.32 -1.24 1.35
C ALA A 88 14.44 -1.17 0.28
N GLU A 89 14.97 -2.30 -0.19
CA GLU A 89 15.95 -2.37 -1.29
C GLU A 89 15.34 -1.98 -2.65
N LYS A 90 14.12 -2.46 -2.97
CA LYS A 90 13.39 -2.06 -4.18
C LYS A 90 13.05 -0.57 -4.20
N LEU A 91 12.83 0.03 -3.02
CA LEU A 91 12.62 1.46 -2.84
C LEU A 91 13.94 2.26 -2.70
N HIS A 92 15.11 1.61 -2.84
CA HIS A 92 16.45 2.18 -2.65
C HIS A 92 16.71 2.83 -1.28
N ILE A 93 15.97 2.42 -0.26
CA ILE A 93 16.08 2.94 1.11
C ILE A 93 17.25 2.25 1.86
N VAL A 94 17.67 1.05 1.43
CA VAL A 94 18.75 0.27 2.07
C VAL A 94 19.64 -0.37 0.99
N PRO A 95 20.98 -0.44 1.19
CA PRO A 95 21.90 -1.08 0.23
C PRO A 95 21.74 -2.61 0.15
N PRO A 96 21.99 -3.21 -1.04
CA PRO A 96 21.80 -4.64 -1.29
C PRO A 96 22.72 -5.52 -0.45
N ILE A 97 22.16 -6.61 0.08
CA ILE A 97 22.91 -7.64 0.81
C ILE A 97 23.84 -8.39 -0.18
N GLN A 98 25.12 -8.55 0.19
CA GLN A 98 26.10 -9.35 -0.54
C GLN A 98 25.98 -10.84 -0.22
#